data_AF-A0A8J7AEK9-F1
#
_entry.id   AF-A0A8J7AEK9-F1
#
_cell.length_a   1.000
_cell.length_b   1.000
_cell.length_c   1.000
_cell.angle_alpha   90.00
_cell.angle_beta   90.00
_cell.angle_gamma   90.00
#
_symmetry.space_group_name_H-M   'P 1'
#
loop_
_entity.id
_entity.type
_entity.pdbx_description
1 polymer ?
#
loop_
_entity_poly.entity_id
_entity_poly.type
_entity_poly.pdbx_seq_one_letter_code
_entity_poly.pdbx_strand_id
1 'polypeptide(L)'
;MNTIYRERKIVSRLLAVLLSALLTVPLLSSCGGGSRTATPPPVDDTIGRNVSNRVPVNQPEAKKGLSTGQKVAILAGAAGLYYLYNKHKNAQGEGAEGKYYLSKNGRVYYRDAQHRAHWVTPPREGIRVPESEAQKYREFQGYNGSSTGRDLSGITSSAAPAL
;
A
#
# COMPACT_ATOMS: atom_id res chain seq x y z
N MET A 1 -73.22 4.55 35.02
CA MET A 1 -72.44 5.78 34.78
C MET A 1 -71.42 5.45 33.70
N ASN A 2 -71.63 5.95 32.48
CA ASN A 2 -70.78 5.62 31.32
C ASN A 2 -69.84 6.80 31.05
N THR A 3 -68.54 6.58 31.19
CA THR A 3 -67.51 7.59 30.90
C THR A 3 -67.07 7.49 29.44
N ILE A 4 -67.35 8.55 28.68
CA ILE A 4 -66.99 8.72 27.28
C ILE A 4 -65.55 9.23 27.19
N TYR A 5 -64.67 8.47 26.52
CA TYR A 5 -63.29 8.88 26.23
C TYR A 5 -63.30 9.91 25.08
N ARG A 6 -62.85 11.15 25.34
CA ARG A 6 -62.76 12.22 24.33
C ARG A 6 -61.32 12.32 23.81
N GLU A 7 -61.13 11.88 22.56
CA GLU A 7 -59.89 11.92 21.79
C GLU A 7 -59.20 13.30 21.74
N ARG A 8 -57.91 13.31 22.11
CA ARG A 8 -56.74 13.57 21.24
C ARG A 8 -56.87 14.59 20.09
N LYS A 9 -57.42 15.78 20.34
CA LYS A 9 -57.47 16.89 19.35
C LYS A 9 -56.52 18.07 19.61
N ILE A 10 -55.56 17.95 20.54
CA ILE A 10 -54.67 19.08 20.90
C ILE A 10 -53.30 19.00 20.22
N VAL A 11 -52.84 17.81 19.83
CA VAL A 11 -51.47 17.61 19.28
C VAL A 11 -51.35 18.06 17.81
N SER A 12 -52.47 18.20 17.09
CA SER A 12 -52.47 18.45 15.64
C SER A 12 -52.13 19.90 15.26
N ARG A 13 -52.31 20.89 16.16
CA ARG A 13 -52.09 22.30 15.83
C ARG A 13 -50.64 22.79 15.97
N LEU A 14 -49.78 22.04 16.65
CA LEU A 14 -48.36 22.40 16.81
C LEU A 14 -47.48 21.94 15.63
N LEU A 15 -47.95 21.00 14.81
CA LEU A 15 -47.20 20.48 13.67
C LEU A 15 -47.22 21.41 12.44
N ALA A 16 -48.19 22.34 12.38
CA ALA A 16 -48.37 23.25 11.24
C ALA A 16 -47.43 24.47 11.24
N VAL A 17 -46.85 24.85 12.38
CA VAL A 17 -45.98 26.04 12.49
C VAL A 17 -44.52 25.71 12.14
N LEU A 18 -44.11 24.44 12.24
CA LEU A 18 -42.72 24.03 12.04
C LEU A 18 -42.32 23.86 10.55
N LEU A 19 -43.28 23.88 9.62
CA LEU A 19 -43.07 23.69 8.17
C LEU A 19 -42.79 24.98 7.40
N SER A 20 -42.95 26.16 8.00
CA SER A 20 -42.78 27.45 7.31
C SER A 20 -41.33 27.97 7.24
N ALA A 21 -40.38 27.30 7.89
CA ALA A 21 -38.99 27.76 7.99
C ALA A 21 -38.02 27.15 6.94
N LEU A 22 -38.46 26.22 6.09
CA LEU A 22 -37.57 25.51 5.15
C LEU A 22 -37.42 26.13 3.75
N LEU A 23 -38.03 27.29 3.47
CA LEU A 23 -38.05 27.89 2.13
C LEU A 23 -37.32 29.24 2.01
N THR A 24 -36.32 29.50 2.86
CA THR A 24 -35.37 30.60 2.63
C THR A 24 -34.05 30.03 2.11
N VAL A 25 -33.94 29.97 0.79
CA VAL A 25 -32.71 29.67 0.07
C VAL A 25 -31.80 30.91 0.12
N PRO A 26 -30.57 30.84 0.65
CA PRO A 26 -29.53 31.78 0.28
C PRO A 26 -28.85 31.22 -0.96
N LEU A 27 -29.24 31.74 -2.13
CA LEU A 27 -28.37 31.72 -3.29
C LEU A 27 -27.23 32.70 -3.02
N LEU A 28 -26.00 32.27 -3.30
CA LEU A 28 -24.73 33.01 -3.38
C LEU A 28 -23.83 33.02 -2.13
N SER A 29 -22.85 32.12 -2.10
CA SER A 29 -21.42 32.52 -2.20
C SER A 29 -20.51 31.30 -2.21
N SER A 30 -19.93 31.04 -3.39
CA SER A 30 -18.78 30.17 -3.61
C SER A 30 -17.54 30.86 -3.06
N CYS A 31 -16.90 30.27 -2.05
CA CYS A 31 -15.47 30.45 -1.78
C CYS A 31 -14.95 29.34 -0.86
N GLY A 32 -14.03 28.53 -1.38
CA GLY A 32 -12.97 27.89 -0.60
C GLY A 32 -13.38 26.70 0.29
N GLY A 33 -13.52 25.52 -0.29
CA GLY A 33 -13.66 24.29 0.50
C GLY A 33 -13.37 23.01 -0.27
N GLY A 34 -12.43 23.07 -1.22
CA GLY A 34 -11.99 21.90 -1.98
C GLY A 34 -11.32 20.89 -1.06
N SER A 35 -11.99 19.76 -0.85
CA SER A 35 -11.54 18.51 -0.24
C SER A 35 -10.04 18.28 -0.29
N ARG A 36 -9.38 18.16 0.86
CA ARG A 36 -8.14 17.38 1.00
C ARG A 36 -8.01 16.81 2.42
N THR A 37 -8.62 15.65 2.65
CA THR A 37 -7.87 14.56 3.28
C THR A 37 -6.68 14.22 2.36
N ALA A 38 -5.71 15.13 2.27
CA ALA A 38 -4.46 14.85 1.59
C ALA A 38 -3.74 13.87 2.49
N THR A 39 -3.83 12.58 2.15
CA THR A 39 -2.76 11.66 2.55
C THR A 39 -1.45 12.33 2.17
N PRO A 40 -0.50 12.49 3.11
CA PRO A 40 0.75 13.17 2.84
C PRO A 40 1.40 12.56 1.59
N PRO A 41 2.05 13.38 0.74
CA PRO A 41 2.68 12.87 -0.47
C PRO A 41 3.62 11.72 -0.10
N PRO A 42 3.64 10.63 -0.89
CA PRO A 42 4.56 9.53 -0.65
C PRO A 42 6.00 10.07 -0.55
N VAL A 43 6.71 9.65 0.49
CA VAL A 43 8.11 10.00 0.66
C VAL A 43 8.92 9.13 -0.29
N ASP A 44 9.62 9.78 -1.23
CA ASP A 44 10.53 9.10 -2.14
C ASP A 44 11.93 9.04 -1.51
N ASP A 45 12.20 7.97 -0.76
CA ASP A 45 13.53 7.75 -0.17
C ASP A 45 14.61 7.44 -1.24
N THR A 46 14.22 7.34 -2.52
CA THR A 46 15.12 7.17 -3.68
C THR A 46 16.07 8.37 -3.85
N ILE A 47 15.66 9.57 -3.41
CA ILE A 47 16.45 10.81 -3.50
C ILE A 47 16.78 11.25 -2.08
N GLY A 48 17.76 10.61 -1.47
CA GLY A 48 18.39 11.12 -0.26
C GLY A 48 17.90 10.47 1.03
N ARG A 49 18.20 9.19 1.23
CA ARG A 49 18.50 8.71 2.59
C ARG A 49 19.48 7.55 2.56
N ASN A 50 20.71 7.86 2.98
CA ASN A 50 21.69 6.89 3.44
C ASN A 50 21.19 6.35 4.80
N VAL A 51 20.12 5.54 4.79
CA VAL A 51 19.69 4.84 5.99
C VAL A 51 20.68 3.71 6.20
N SER A 52 21.64 3.95 7.09
CA SER A 52 22.55 2.93 7.59
C SER A 52 21.78 1.93 8.46
N ASN A 53 20.87 1.16 7.87
CA ASN A 53 20.42 -0.09 8.48
C ASN A 53 21.49 -1.14 8.15
N ARG A 54 22.54 -1.16 8.97
CA ARG A 54 23.55 -2.24 8.99
C ARG A 54 22.85 -3.52 9.45
N VAL A 55 22.14 -4.17 8.53
CA VAL A 55 22.15 -5.64 8.52
C VAL A 55 23.60 -6.02 8.22
N PRO A 56 24.23 -6.97 8.94
CA PRO A 56 25.62 -7.36 8.65
C PRO A 56 25.75 -7.80 7.20
N VAL A 57 26.34 -6.92 6.40
CA VAL A 57 26.69 -7.13 5.00
C VAL A 57 27.90 -8.06 5.00
N ASN A 58 27.67 -9.36 4.80
CA ASN A 58 28.72 -10.24 4.28
C ASN A 58 28.92 -9.88 2.79
N GLN A 59 29.85 -8.96 2.55
CA GLN A 59 30.42 -8.68 1.24
C GLN A 59 31.06 -9.95 0.66
N PRO A 60 31.15 -10.07 -0.68
CA PRO A 60 31.45 -11.33 -1.33
C PRO A 60 32.96 -11.56 -1.39
N GLU A 61 33.47 -12.47 -0.57
CA GLU A 61 34.70 -13.16 -0.91
C GLU A 61 34.42 -14.06 -2.11
N ALA A 62 34.95 -13.66 -3.28
CA ALA A 62 35.16 -14.55 -4.40
C ALA A 62 36.19 -15.62 -3.99
N LYS A 63 35.76 -16.61 -3.20
CA LYS A 63 36.55 -17.81 -2.91
C LYS A 63 35.85 -19.02 -3.47
N LYS A 64 36.19 -19.28 -4.74
CA LYS A 64 36.65 -20.57 -5.26
C LYS A 64 36.38 -21.76 -4.31
N GLY A 65 35.15 -22.25 -4.37
CA GLY A 65 34.70 -23.45 -3.68
C GLY A 65 33.28 -23.75 -4.16
N LEU A 66 33.17 -24.45 -5.29
CA LEU A 66 31.91 -25.02 -5.75
C LEU A 66 31.38 -25.98 -4.66
N SER A 67 30.54 -25.49 -3.76
CA SER A 67 29.62 -26.36 -3.05
C SER A 67 28.58 -26.81 -4.07
N THR A 68 28.73 -28.03 -4.57
CA THR A 68 27.73 -28.75 -5.37
C THR A 68 26.47 -28.98 -4.53
N GLY A 69 25.66 -27.94 -4.33
CA GLY A 69 24.42 -28.09 -3.57
C GLY A 69 23.43 -26.95 -3.64
N GLN A 70 23.86 -25.69 -3.75
CA GLN A 70 22.92 -24.57 -3.62
C GLN A 70 23.13 -23.52 -4.69
N LYS A 71 22.45 -23.71 -5.82
CA LYS A 71 22.34 -22.69 -6.87
C LYS A 71 21.57 -21.49 -6.30
N VAL A 72 22.19 -20.31 -6.41
CA VAL A 72 21.63 -19.03 -5.96
C VAL A 72 21.43 -18.16 -7.18
N ALA A 73 20.25 -17.55 -7.29
CA ALA A 73 19.94 -16.54 -8.29
C ALA A 73 20.01 -15.14 -7.67
N ILE A 74 20.27 -14.15 -8.52
CA ILE A 74 20.32 -12.74 -8.13
C ILE A 74 19.05 -12.06 -8.63
N LEU A 75 18.27 -11.45 -7.74
CA LEU A 75 17.06 -10.71 -8.09
C LEU A 75 17.30 -9.21 -7.94
N ALA A 76 17.43 -8.51 -9.06
CA ALA A 76 17.50 -7.05 -9.12
C ALA A 76 16.21 -6.46 -9.72
N GLY A 77 16.09 -5.13 -9.77
CA GLY A 77 15.02 -4.44 -10.48
C GLY A 77 13.60 -4.88 -10.09
N ALA A 78 12.78 -5.21 -11.10
CA ALA A 78 11.39 -5.65 -10.90
C ALA A 78 11.30 -6.99 -10.16
N ALA A 79 12.18 -7.95 -10.47
CA ALA A 79 12.23 -9.24 -9.80
C ALA A 79 12.56 -9.08 -8.31
N GLY A 80 13.53 -8.22 -7.98
CA GLY A 80 13.90 -7.89 -6.61
C GLY A 80 12.77 -7.19 -5.84
N LEU A 81 12.09 -6.23 -6.48
CA LEU A 81 10.93 -5.55 -5.90
C LEU A 81 9.79 -6.52 -5.60
N TYR A 82 9.46 -7.40 -6.54
CA TYR A 82 8.37 -8.36 -6.36
C TYR A 82 8.69 -9.44 -5.34
N TYR A 83 9.98 -9.79 -5.20
CA TYR A 83 10.46 -10.62 -4.10
C TYR A 83 10.20 -9.96 -2.74
N LEU A 84 10.63 -8.70 -2.56
CA LEU A 84 10.42 -7.94 -1.32
C LEU A 84 8.93 -7.80 -0.98
N TYR A 85 8.10 -7.49 -1.98
CA TYR A 85 6.65 -7.46 -1.83
C TYR A 85 6.10 -8.79 -1.33
N ASN A 86 6.49 -9.91 -1.96
CA ASN A 86 5.97 -11.22 -1.55
C ASN A 86 6.42 -11.66 -0.16
N LYS A 87 7.60 -11.24 0.31
CA LYS A 87 8.05 -11.50 1.68
C LYS A 87 7.23 -10.72 2.71
N HIS A 88 6.87 -9.48 2.41
CA HIS A 88 6.24 -8.56 3.36
C HIS A 88 4.73 -8.35 3.16
N LYS A 89 4.10 -8.90 2.10
CA LYS A 89 2.66 -8.72 1.85
C LYS A 89 1.74 -9.21 2.98
N ASN A 90 2.23 -10.17 3.76
CA ASN A 90 1.51 -10.78 4.88
C ASN A 90 2.11 -10.41 6.25
N ALA A 91 3.09 -9.50 6.29
CA ALA A 91 3.68 -9.06 7.55
C ALA A 91 2.63 -8.32 8.40
N GLN A 92 2.68 -8.56 9.71
CA GLN A 92 1.83 -7.88 10.69
C GLN A 92 2.64 -6.76 11.31
N GLY A 93 2.42 -5.53 10.84
CA GLY A 93 3.14 -4.35 11.34
C GLY A 93 3.19 -3.21 10.32
N GLU A 94 3.67 -2.07 10.80
CA GLU A 94 3.90 -0.84 10.03
C GLU A 94 5.41 -0.55 9.97
N GLY A 95 5.83 0.26 9.00
CA GLY A 95 7.24 0.61 8.78
C GLY A 95 7.94 -0.30 7.76
N ALA A 96 9.27 -0.17 7.71
CA ALA A 96 10.11 -0.81 6.70
C ALA A 96 10.12 -2.35 6.76
N GLU A 97 9.76 -2.93 7.91
CA GLU A 97 9.61 -4.39 8.11
C GLU A 97 8.13 -4.82 8.16
N GLY A 98 7.22 -3.86 8.01
CA GLY A 98 5.78 -4.09 8.05
C GLY A 98 5.21 -4.54 6.70
N LYS A 99 3.91 -4.30 6.51
CA LYS A 99 3.21 -4.75 5.29
C LYS A 99 3.61 -3.95 4.05
N TYR A 100 3.95 -4.66 2.98
CA TYR A 100 4.25 -4.07 1.68
C TYR A 100 3.04 -4.13 0.75
N TYR A 101 2.91 -3.10 -0.09
CA TYR A 101 1.83 -2.90 -1.03
C TYR A 101 2.39 -2.69 -2.43
N LEU A 102 1.67 -3.19 -3.43
CA LEU A 102 2.00 -2.98 -4.83
C LEU A 102 1.09 -1.90 -5.41
N SER A 103 1.70 -0.85 -5.95
CA SER A 103 0.99 0.23 -6.64
C SER A 103 0.66 -0.18 -8.08
N LYS A 104 -0.37 0.45 -8.67
CA LYS A 104 -0.83 0.19 -10.04
C LYS A 104 0.26 0.43 -11.10
N ASN A 105 1.22 1.30 -10.81
CA ASN A 105 2.36 1.61 -11.67
C ASN A 105 3.55 0.64 -11.50
N GLY A 106 3.38 -0.46 -10.75
CA GLY A 106 4.44 -1.46 -10.54
C GLY A 106 5.51 -1.05 -9.52
N ARG A 107 5.28 0.00 -8.73
CA ARG A 107 6.15 0.36 -7.60
C ARG A 107 5.67 -0.32 -6.32
N VAL A 108 6.61 -0.76 -5.47
CA VAL A 108 6.31 -1.31 -4.16
C VAL A 108 6.47 -0.22 -3.11
N TYR A 109 5.56 -0.14 -2.14
CA TYR A 109 5.64 0.80 -1.03
C TYR A 109 5.21 0.15 0.28
N TYR A 110 5.66 0.68 1.41
CA TYR A 110 5.14 0.35 2.74
C TYR A 110 4.53 1.59 3.38
N ARG A 111 3.83 1.41 4.49
CA ARG A 111 3.30 2.52 5.30
C ARG A 111 4.01 2.57 6.63
N ASP A 112 4.49 3.74 7.04
CA ASP A 112 5.07 3.94 8.37
C ASP A 112 3.98 4.06 9.46
N ALA A 113 4.40 4.26 10.71
CA ALA A 113 3.50 4.44 11.86
C ALA A 113 2.63 5.69 11.78
N GLN A 114 2.92 6.61 10.86
CA GLN A 114 2.12 7.79 10.56
C GLN A 114 1.27 7.59 9.29
N HIS A 115 1.14 6.35 8.83
CA HIS A 115 0.45 5.93 7.61
C HIS A 115 0.96 6.58 6.32
N ARG A 116 2.18 7.14 6.31
CA ARG A 116 2.80 7.74 5.13
C ARG A 116 3.35 6.66 4.25
N ALA A 117 3.16 6.80 2.93
CA ALA A 117 3.66 5.83 1.97
C ALA A 117 5.16 6.07 1.69
N HIS A 118 5.95 5.02 1.80
CA HIS A 118 7.38 5.03 1.51
C HIS A 118 7.68 4.08 0.36
N TRP A 119 8.31 4.58 -0.70
CA TRP A 119 8.69 3.75 -1.84
C TRP A 119 9.85 2.83 -1.47
N VAL A 120 9.69 1.54 -1.77
CA VAL A 120 10.75 0.55 -1.61
C VAL A 120 11.70 0.67 -2.79
N THR A 121 13.00 0.76 -2.48
CA THR A 121 14.07 0.73 -3.47
C THR A 121 14.81 -0.60 -3.34
N PRO A 122 14.91 -1.42 -4.41
CA PRO A 122 15.66 -2.66 -4.34
C PRO A 122 17.18 -2.36 -4.30
N PRO A 123 17.99 -3.19 -3.64
CA PRO A 123 19.45 -3.05 -3.66
C PRO A 123 19.99 -3.16 -5.09
N ARG A 124 20.98 -2.33 -5.44
CA ARG A 124 21.52 -2.26 -6.82
C ARG A 124 22.28 -3.52 -7.20
N GLU A 125 22.95 -4.12 -6.24
CA GLU A 125 23.64 -5.40 -6.34
C GLU A 125 22.69 -6.60 -6.49
N GLY A 126 21.39 -6.40 -6.24
CA GLY A 126 20.38 -7.44 -6.26
C GLY A 126 20.38 -8.33 -5.00
N ILE A 127 19.27 -9.03 -4.79
CA ILE A 127 19.04 -9.90 -3.64
C ILE A 127 19.43 -11.33 -4.03
N ARG A 128 20.27 -11.97 -3.21
CA ARG A 128 20.64 -13.37 -3.40
C ARG A 128 19.56 -14.27 -2.82
N VAL A 129 18.93 -15.06 -3.69
CA VAL A 129 17.80 -15.94 -3.33
C VAL A 129 18.10 -17.34 -3.84
N PRO A 130 17.83 -18.42 -3.08
CA PRO A 130 17.95 -19.78 -3.58
C PRO A 130 17.18 -19.95 -4.89
N GLU A 131 17.75 -20.68 -5.86
CA GLU A 131 17.17 -20.79 -7.20
C GLU A 131 15.73 -21.33 -7.18
N SER A 132 15.42 -22.26 -6.27
CA SER A 132 14.07 -22.79 -6.06
C SER A 132 13.04 -21.71 -5.72
N GLU A 133 13.42 -20.73 -4.90
CA GLU A 133 12.56 -19.57 -4.59
C GLU A 133 12.63 -18.53 -5.72
N ALA A 134 13.77 -18.37 -6.38
CA ALA A 134 13.93 -17.38 -7.43
C ALA A 134 13.18 -17.71 -8.72
N GLN A 135 12.95 -19.00 -9.02
CA GLN A 135 12.34 -19.47 -10.26
C GLN A 135 10.96 -18.86 -10.54
N LYS A 136 10.20 -18.49 -9.50
CA LYS A 136 8.90 -17.80 -9.64
C LYS A 136 9.01 -16.36 -10.18
N TYR A 137 10.23 -15.83 -10.30
CA TYR A 137 10.51 -14.47 -10.73
C TYR A 137 11.24 -14.40 -12.07
N ARG A 138 11.43 -15.54 -12.75
CA ARG A 138 12.24 -15.65 -13.98
C ARG A 138 11.75 -14.76 -15.12
N GLU A 139 10.45 -14.47 -15.18
CA GLU A 139 9.85 -13.65 -16.23
C GLU A 139 10.02 -12.15 -15.99
N PHE A 140 10.47 -11.73 -14.81
CA PHE A 140 10.60 -10.33 -14.46
C PHE A 140 11.98 -9.77 -14.79
N GLN A 141 11.99 -8.49 -15.13
CA GLN A 141 13.23 -7.74 -15.32
C GLN A 141 14.09 -7.79 -14.05
N GLY A 142 15.38 -8.07 -14.22
CA GLY A 142 16.38 -8.13 -13.15
C GLY A 142 16.62 -9.53 -12.57
N TYR A 143 15.93 -10.56 -13.06
CA TYR A 143 16.30 -11.96 -12.76
C TYR A 143 17.69 -12.28 -13.34
N ASN A 144 18.63 -12.68 -12.48
CA ASN A 144 20.05 -12.88 -12.80
C ASN A 144 20.68 -11.72 -13.59
N GLY A 145 20.26 -10.48 -13.29
CA GLY A 145 20.75 -9.29 -13.99
C GLY A 145 20.18 -9.08 -15.40
N SER A 146 19.16 -9.83 -15.79
CA SER A 146 18.47 -9.62 -17.07
C SER A 146 17.92 -8.21 -17.18
N SER A 147 18.28 -7.47 -18.22
CA SER A 147 17.72 -6.15 -18.54
C SER A 147 16.35 -6.24 -19.24
N THR A 148 15.99 -7.42 -19.73
CA THR A 148 14.71 -7.73 -20.38
C THR A 148 13.80 -8.52 -19.45
N GLY A 149 12.48 -8.46 -19.70
CA GLY A 149 11.46 -9.14 -18.91
C GLY A 149 10.25 -8.23 -18.67
N ARG A 150 9.24 -8.77 -17.97
CA ARG A 150 8.08 -7.99 -17.53
C ARG A 150 8.47 -7.11 -16.35
N ASP A 151 7.92 -5.90 -16.29
CA ASP A 151 7.95 -5.09 -15.08
C ASP A 151 6.80 -5.49 -14.13
N LEU A 152 6.53 -4.69 -13.10
CA LEU A 152 5.38 -4.95 -12.21
C LEU A 152 4.15 -4.13 -12.60
N SER A 153 4.16 -3.48 -13.76
CA SER A 153 3.02 -2.71 -14.25
C SER A 153 1.86 -3.66 -14.56
N GLY A 154 0.64 -3.27 -14.18
CA GLY A 154 -0.55 -4.09 -14.40
C GLY A 154 -0.66 -5.35 -13.51
N ILE A 155 0.33 -5.65 -12.67
CA ILE A 155 0.16 -6.64 -11.60
C ILE A 155 -0.67 -5.98 -10.52
N THR A 156 -1.98 -6.23 -10.54
CA THR A 156 -2.82 -5.88 -9.42
C THR A 156 -2.43 -6.79 -8.26
N SER A 157 -2.23 -6.22 -7.07
CA SER A 157 -2.31 -6.99 -5.84
C SER A 157 -3.72 -7.54 -5.80
N SER A 158 -3.95 -8.73 -6.37
CA SER A 158 -5.17 -9.47 -6.16
C SER A 158 -5.33 -9.53 -4.65
N ALA A 159 -6.34 -8.82 -4.13
CA ALA A 159 -6.74 -8.96 -2.75
C ALA A 159 -6.87 -10.46 -2.53
N ALA A 160 -6.21 -10.99 -1.49
CA ALA A 160 -6.33 -12.39 -1.11
C ALA A 160 -7.81 -12.80 -1.24
N PRO A 161 -8.13 -13.94 -1.88
CA PRO A 161 -9.51 -14.39 -1.94
C PRO A 161 -10.04 -14.40 -0.51
N ALA A 162 -11.12 -13.65 -0.28
CA ALA A 162 -11.85 -13.73 0.97
C ALA A 162 -12.24 -15.21 1.15
N LEU A 163 -11.81 -15.80 2.27
CA LEU A 163 -12.30 -17.10 2.71
C LEU A 163 -13.78 -17.00 3.08
#